data_AF-A0A1I4VD19-F1
#
_entry.id   AF-A0A1I4VD19-F1
#
_cell.length_a   1.000
_cell.length_b   1.000
_cell.length_c   1.000
_cell.angle_alpha   90.00
_cell.angle_beta   90.00
_cell.angle_gamma   90.00
#
_symmetry.space_group_name_H-M   'P 1'
#
loop_
_entity.id
_entity.type
_entity.pdbx_description
1 polymer ?
#
loop_
_entity_poly.entity_id
_entity_poly.type
_entity_poly.pdbx_seq_one_letter_code
_entity_poly.pdbx_strand_id
1 'polypeptide(L)'
;MISIDVTLLVQMVNFLVFLAVMNILLYRPVRRIVEKRNKLVLSQKSDIEKAQQEAEQALREFEETIRNARIMGRQKIEEYKEKARAYEKELLQKAYQEAAEQVAKVREEISREREKAIQELRDQIQVFSLEVVRKILGRSVV
;
A
#
# COMPACT_ATOMS: atom_id res chain seq x y z
N MET A 1 -31.02 24.99 93.31
CA MET A 1 -31.40 23.58 93.11
C MET A 1 -31.86 23.47 91.67
N ILE A 2 -31.36 22.50 90.91
CA ILE A 2 -31.88 22.25 89.55
C ILE A 2 -33.26 21.64 89.76
N SER A 3 -34.28 22.48 89.78
CA SER A 3 -35.66 22.04 89.75
C SER A 3 -35.88 21.41 88.38
N ILE A 4 -36.11 20.10 88.35
CA ILE A 4 -36.52 19.40 87.13
C ILE A 4 -37.98 19.80 86.88
N ASP A 5 -38.14 20.97 86.27
CA ASP A 5 -39.42 21.53 85.90
C ASP A 5 -39.74 21.20 84.44
N VAL A 6 -41.03 21.25 84.08
CA VAL A 6 -41.54 21.06 82.71
C VAL A 6 -40.80 21.94 81.68
N THR A 7 -40.30 23.10 82.12
CA THR A 7 -39.47 24.03 81.34
C THR A 7 -38.18 23.41 80.80
N LEU A 8 -37.51 22.53 81.57
CA LEU A 8 -36.31 21.83 81.13
C LEU A 8 -36.64 20.86 79.99
N LEU A 9 -37.78 20.20 80.08
CA LEU A 9 -38.28 19.26 79.07
C LEU A 9 -38.67 20.01 77.79
N VAL A 10 -39.33 21.16 77.90
CA VAL A 10 -39.63 22.05 76.76
C VAL A 10 -38.35 22.59 76.11
N GLN A 11 -37.33 22.98 76.88
CA GLN A 11 -36.05 23.43 76.35
C GLN A 11 -35.29 22.32 75.62
N MET A 12 -35.34 21.08 76.13
CA MET A 12 -34.74 19.91 75.48
C MET A 12 -35.43 19.59 74.15
N VAL A 13 -36.77 19.65 74.10
CA VAL A 13 -37.52 19.50 72.86
C VAL A 13 -37.18 20.61 71.86
N ASN A 14 -37.09 21.87 72.30
CA ASN A 14 -36.70 22.98 71.44
C ASN A 14 -35.29 22.78 70.84
N PHE A 15 -34.32 22.37 71.67
CA PHE A 15 -32.97 22.06 71.22
C PHE A 15 -32.94 20.92 70.19
N LEU A 16 -33.71 19.85 70.41
CA LEU A 16 -33.83 18.75 69.44
C LEU A 16 -34.46 19.20 68.12
N VAL A 17 -35.50 20.03 68.17
CA VAL A 17 -36.12 20.60 66.96
C VAL A 17 -35.13 21.49 66.23
N PHE A 18 -34.40 22.36 66.94
CA PHE A 18 -33.36 23.20 66.35
C PHE A 18 -32.26 22.37 65.68
N LEU A 19 -31.79 21.30 66.34
CA LEU A 19 -30.78 20.40 65.79
C LEU A 19 -31.31 19.68 64.53
N ALA A 20 -32.57 19.25 64.52
CA ALA A 20 -33.20 18.64 63.35
C ALA A 20 -33.28 19.63 62.17
N VAL A 21 -33.70 20.88 62.43
CA VAL A 21 -33.74 21.95 61.42
C VAL A 21 -32.35 22.24 60.87
N MET A 22 -31.33 22.37 61.74
CA MET A 22 -29.95 22.58 61.32
C MET A 22 -29.40 21.44 60.47
N ASN A 23 -29.69 20.19 60.85
CA ASN A 23 -29.26 19.01 60.11
C ASN A 23 -29.82 19.01 58.67
N ILE A 24 -31.11 19.35 58.51
CA ILE A 24 -31.78 19.38 57.22
C ILE A 24 -31.32 20.58 56.39
N LEU A 25 -31.18 21.76 57.00
CA LEU A 25 -30.98 23.03 56.29
C LEU A 25 -29.52 23.38 56.04
N LEU A 26 -28.57 22.92 56.87
CA LEU A 26 -27.14 23.20 56.70
C LEU A 26 -26.30 21.93 56.46
N TYR A 27 -26.33 20.96 57.37
CA TYR A 27 -25.40 19.83 57.30
C TYR A 27 -25.61 18.97 56.04
N ARG A 28 -26.87 18.68 55.69
CA ARG A 28 -27.21 17.96 54.46
C ARG A 28 -26.75 18.66 53.18
N PRO A 29 -27.09 19.94 52.91
CA PRO A 29 -26.64 20.61 51.68
C PRO A 29 -25.13 20.81 51.63
N VAL A 30 -24.48 21.15 52.74
CA VAL A 30 -23.01 21.31 52.78
C VAL A 30 -22.31 20.00 52.43
N ARG A 31 -22.74 18.88 53.03
CA ARG A 31 -22.17 17.56 52.71
C ARG A 31 -22.38 17.18 51.24
N ARG A 32 -23.55 17.46 50.67
CA ARG A 32 -23.81 17.24 49.24
C ARG A 32 -22.88 18.05 48.33
N ILE A 33 -22.59 19.30 48.68
CA ILE A 33 -21.68 20.16 47.89
C ILE A 33 -20.26 19.62 47.94
N VAL A 34 -19.79 19.21 49.13
CA VAL A 34 -18.45 18.62 49.29
C VAL A 34 -18.35 17.31 48.51
N GLU A 35 -19.33 16.42 48.62
CA GLU A 35 -19.37 15.17 47.86
C GLU A 35 -19.42 15.42 46.34
N LYS A 36 -20.21 16.40 45.87
CA LYS A 36 -20.27 16.79 44.46
C LYS A 36 -18.92 17.32 43.96
N ARG A 37 -18.26 18.16 44.75
CA ARG A 37 -16.93 18.69 44.42
C ARG A 37 -15.89 17.57 44.35
N ASN A 38 -15.87 16.67 45.33
CA ASN A 38 -14.95 15.53 45.34
C ASN A 38 -15.18 14.62 44.12
N LYS A 39 -16.44 14.32 43.79
CA LYS A 39 -16.78 13.54 42.59
C LYS A 39 -16.32 14.22 41.31
N LEU A 40 -16.53 15.53 41.18
CA LEU A 40 -16.09 16.29 40.00
C LEU A 40 -14.57 16.26 39.84
N VAL A 41 -13.82 16.45 40.92
CA VAL A 41 -12.35 16.43 40.87
C VAL A 41 -11.84 15.03 40.50
N LEU A 42 -12.44 13.97 41.07
CA LEU A 42 -12.08 12.60 40.74
C LEU A 42 -12.43 12.24 39.30
N SER A 43 -13.61 12.67 38.80
CA SER A 43 -14.00 12.42 37.41
C SER A 43 -13.06 13.15 36.46
N GLN A 44 -12.78 14.44 36.69
CA GLN A 44 -11.84 15.21 35.88
C GLN A 44 -10.45 14.58 35.84
N LYS A 45 -9.95 14.08 36.98
CA LYS A 45 -8.67 13.37 37.02
C LYS A 45 -8.71 12.09 36.17
N SER A 46 -9.77 11.29 36.31
CA SER A 46 -9.93 10.07 35.50
C SER A 46 -10.04 10.38 34.01
N ASP A 47 -10.74 11.46 33.64
CA ASP A 47 -10.90 11.87 32.25
C ASP A 47 -9.55 12.33 31.65
N ILE A 48 -8.73 13.04 32.44
CA ILE A 48 -7.37 13.43 32.04
C ILE A 48 -6.49 12.19 31.83
N GLU A 49 -6.51 11.24 32.77
CA GLU A 49 -5.73 10.01 32.67
C GLU A 49 -6.14 9.18 31.45
N LYS A 50 -7.44 9.07 31.17
CA LYS A 50 -7.95 8.41 29.95
C LYS A 50 -7.52 9.12 28.68
N ALA A 51 -7.69 10.45 28.62
CA ALA A 51 -7.29 11.22 27.46
C ALA A 51 -5.77 11.12 27.18
N GLN A 52 -4.94 11.06 28.23
CA GLN A 52 -3.51 10.80 28.08
C GLN A 52 -3.23 9.40 27.53
N GLN A 53 -3.88 8.36 28.07
CA GLN A 53 -3.72 6.99 27.57
C GLN A 53 -4.17 6.83 26.12
N GLU A 54 -5.31 7.43 25.75
CA GLU A 54 -5.82 7.43 24.38
C GLU A 54 -4.88 8.17 23.44
N ALA A 55 -4.35 9.33 23.85
CA ALA A 55 -3.38 10.08 23.05
C ALA A 55 -2.07 9.31 22.84
N GLU A 56 -1.55 8.67 23.89
CA GLU A 56 -0.37 7.81 23.78
C GLU A 56 -0.61 6.60 22.88
N GLN A 57 -1.78 5.97 22.99
CA GLN A 57 -2.15 4.86 22.12
C GLN A 57 -2.26 5.28 20.66
N ALA A 58 -2.95 6.39 20.39
CA ALA A 58 -3.07 6.94 19.04
C ALA A 58 -1.70 7.30 18.45
N LEU A 59 -0.78 7.84 19.26
CA LEU A 59 0.58 8.13 18.84
C LEU A 59 1.34 6.85 18.46
N ARG A 60 1.26 5.81 19.29
CA ARG A 60 1.88 4.49 19.00
C ARG A 60 1.33 3.89 17.71
N GLU A 61 0.01 3.87 17.54
CA GLU A 61 -0.64 3.34 16.34
C GLU A 61 -0.25 4.13 15.09
N PHE A 62 -0.13 5.45 15.20
CA PHE A 62 0.33 6.31 14.11
C PHE A 62 1.78 6.03 13.72
N GLU A 63 2.69 5.90 14.69
CA GLU A 63 4.08 5.57 14.45
C GLU A 63 4.24 4.18 13.81
N GLU A 64 3.48 3.19 14.27
CA GLU A 64 3.45 1.86 13.67
C GLU A 64 2.91 1.90 12.23
N THR A 65 1.83 2.65 12.00
CA THR A 65 1.25 2.81 10.66
C THR A 65 2.24 3.43 9.68
N ILE A 66 2.95 4.49 10.08
CA ILE A 66 4.00 5.10 9.26
C ILE A 66 5.14 4.12 8.99
N ARG A 67 5.57 3.37 10.00
CA ARG A 67 6.64 2.39 9.86
C ARG A 67 6.25 1.28 8.88
N ASN A 68 5.04 0.75 9.01
CA ASN A 68 4.50 -0.28 8.13
C ASN A 68 4.32 0.24 6.70
N ALA A 69 3.80 1.46 6.53
CA ALA A 69 3.68 2.10 5.22
C ALA A 69 5.04 2.25 4.51
N ARG A 70 6.10 2.62 5.26
CA ARG A 70 7.47 2.70 4.72
C ARG A 70 8.00 1.32 4.31
N ILE A 71 7.76 0.29 5.10
CA ILE A 71 8.20 -1.08 4.80
C ILE A 71 7.48 -1.59 3.54
N MET A 72 6.15 -1.49 3.50
CA MET A 72 5.35 -1.89 2.34
C MET A 72 5.74 -1.10 1.08
N GLY A 73 5.99 0.21 1.21
CA GLY A 73 6.47 1.04 0.11
C GLY A 73 7.81 0.56 -0.46
N ARG A 74 8.78 0.23 0.40
CA ARG A 74 10.08 -0.31 -0.04
C ARG A 74 9.92 -1.69 -0.69
N GLN A 75 9.14 -2.58 -0.09
CA GLN A 75 8.86 -3.91 -0.64
C GLN A 75 8.25 -3.80 -2.03
N LYS A 76 7.28 -2.89 -2.22
CA LYS A 76 6.62 -2.68 -3.50
C LYS A 76 7.57 -2.11 -4.55
N ILE A 77 8.47 -1.20 -4.17
CA ILE A 77 9.52 -0.69 -5.07
C ILE A 77 10.45 -1.83 -5.51
N GLU A 78 10.89 -2.68 -4.59
CA GLU A 78 11.75 -3.81 -4.95
C GLU A 78 11.02 -4.83 -5.83
N GLU A 79 9.75 -5.14 -5.54
CA GLU A 79 8.91 -5.99 -6.38
C GLU A 79 8.79 -5.44 -7.82
N TYR A 80 8.54 -4.13 -7.96
CA TYR A 80 8.49 -3.50 -9.28
C TYR A 80 9.84 -3.53 -10.00
N LYS A 81 10.96 -3.34 -9.29
CA LYS A 81 12.30 -3.45 -9.86
C LYS A 81 12.59 -4.87 -10.35
N GLU A 82 12.24 -5.89 -9.57
CA GLU A 82 12.41 -7.28 -9.97
C GLU A 82 11.57 -7.63 -11.19
N LYS A 83 10.29 -7.23 -11.20
CA LYS A 83 9.40 -7.38 -12.36
C LYS A 83 9.93 -6.65 -13.59
N ALA A 84 10.43 -5.43 -13.43
CA ALA A 84 11.02 -4.66 -14.51
C ALA A 84 12.26 -5.35 -15.10
N ARG A 85 13.16 -5.86 -14.25
CA ARG A 85 14.35 -6.63 -14.71
C ARG A 85 13.96 -7.93 -15.42
N ALA A 86 12.96 -8.64 -14.90
CA ALA A 86 12.46 -9.85 -15.54
C ALA A 86 11.86 -9.55 -16.93
N TYR A 87 11.06 -8.50 -17.01
CA TYR A 87 10.47 -8.04 -18.27
C TYR A 87 11.52 -7.56 -19.27
N GLU A 88 12.52 -6.79 -18.82
CA GLU A 88 13.65 -6.36 -19.65
C GLU A 88 14.41 -7.56 -20.22
N LYS A 89 14.69 -8.57 -19.39
CA LYS A 89 15.35 -9.80 -19.82
C LYS A 89 14.50 -10.56 -20.86
N GLU A 90 13.20 -10.68 -20.63
CA GLU A 90 12.29 -11.34 -21.57
C GLU A 90 12.23 -10.58 -22.92
N LEU A 91 12.14 -9.25 -22.87
CA LEU A 91 12.10 -8.40 -24.05
C LEU A 91 13.39 -8.51 -24.87
N LEU A 92 14.55 -8.46 -24.20
CA LEU A 92 15.84 -8.66 -24.85
C LEU A 92 15.95 -10.05 -25.48
N GLN A 93 15.52 -11.09 -24.76
CA GLN A 93 15.55 -12.45 -25.28
C GLN A 93 14.66 -12.61 -26.52
N LYS A 94 13.45 -12.03 -26.52
CA LYS A 94 12.56 -11.98 -27.69
C LYS A 94 13.21 -11.24 -28.85
N ALA A 95 13.78 -10.07 -28.61
CA ALA A 95 14.48 -9.30 -29.65
C ALA A 95 15.66 -10.07 -30.26
N TYR A 96 16.43 -10.80 -29.45
CA TYR A 96 17.50 -11.67 -29.96
C TYR A 96 16.97 -12.83 -30.80
N GLN A 97 15.87 -13.46 -30.38
CA GLN A 97 15.22 -14.54 -31.15
C GLN A 97 14.69 -14.03 -32.48
N GLU A 98 13.96 -12.91 -32.49
CA GLU A 98 13.43 -12.29 -33.70
C GLU A 98 14.56 -11.89 -34.66
N ALA A 99 15.65 -11.30 -34.14
CA ALA A 99 16.82 -10.97 -34.94
C ALA A 99 17.49 -12.22 -35.55
N ALA A 100 17.62 -13.30 -34.77
CA ALA A 100 18.18 -14.56 -35.26
C ALA A 100 17.30 -15.20 -36.34
N GLU A 101 15.98 -15.20 -36.16
CA GLU A 101 15.02 -15.69 -37.16
C GLU A 101 15.07 -14.84 -38.43
N GLN A 102 15.17 -13.52 -38.31
CA GLN A 102 15.28 -12.63 -39.46
C GLN A 102 16.56 -12.88 -40.25
N VAL A 103 17.70 -13.05 -39.57
CA VAL A 103 18.98 -13.39 -40.22
C VAL A 103 18.90 -14.76 -40.90
N ALA A 104 18.26 -15.75 -40.27
CA ALA A 104 18.07 -17.06 -40.86
C ALA A 104 17.21 -17.00 -42.14
N LYS A 105 16.10 -16.26 -42.12
CA LYS A 105 15.23 -16.04 -43.29
C LYS A 105 16.00 -15.38 -44.43
N VAL A 106 16.73 -14.29 -44.16
CA VAL A 106 17.51 -13.58 -45.17
C VAL A 106 18.59 -14.50 -45.77
N ARG A 107 19.26 -15.33 -44.97
CA ARG A 107 20.23 -16.30 -45.50
C ARG A 107 19.58 -17.34 -46.40
N GLU A 108 18.38 -17.81 -46.06
CA GLU A 108 17.64 -18.77 -46.87
C GLU A 108 17.16 -18.15 -48.20
N GLU A 109 16.72 -16.89 -48.17
CA GLU A 109 16.38 -16.12 -49.38
C GLU A 109 17.60 -15.92 -50.29
N ILE A 110 18.75 -15.52 -49.75
CA ILE A 110 20.01 -15.37 -50.50
C ILE A 110 20.43 -16.70 -51.15
N SER A 111 20.35 -17.81 -50.43
CA SER A 111 20.66 -19.13 -51.00
C SER A 111 19.72 -19.49 -52.16
N ARG A 112 18.41 -19.21 -52.01
CA ARG A 112 17.43 -19.44 -53.08
C ARG A 112 17.66 -18.54 -54.29
N GLU A 113 17.94 -17.27 -54.10
CA GLU A 113 18.28 -16.35 -55.20
C GLU A 113 19.56 -16.78 -55.93
N ARG A 114 20.57 -17.25 -55.18
CA ARG A 114 21.80 -17.77 -55.77
C ARG A 114 21.54 -19.00 -56.65
N GLU A 115 20.74 -19.95 -56.18
CA GLU A 115 20.37 -21.12 -56.99
C GLU A 115 19.61 -20.72 -58.27
N LYS A 116 18.65 -19.80 -58.16
CA LYS A 116 17.94 -19.26 -59.33
C LYS A 116 18.89 -18.59 -60.32
N ALA A 117 19.79 -17.74 -59.85
CA ALA A 117 20.76 -17.07 -60.69
C ALA A 117 21.71 -18.05 -61.39
N ILE A 118 22.11 -19.14 -60.71
CA ILE A 118 22.93 -20.20 -61.32
C ILE A 118 22.14 -20.95 -62.40
N GLN A 119 20.85 -21.22 -62.19
CA GLN A 119 19.98 -21.84 -63.19
C GLN A 119 19.80 -20.95 -64.42
N GLU A 120 19.49 -19.66 -64.23
CA GLU A 120 19.38 -18.70 -65.33
C GLU A 120 20.68 -18.57 -66.12
N LEU A 121 21.83 -18.55 -65.44
CA LEU A 121 23.14 -18.56 -66.09
C LEU A 121 23.37 -19.82 -66.93
N ARG A 122 22.96 -21.00 -66.45
CA ARG A 122 23.08 -22.25 -67.22
C ARG A 122 22.22 -22.22 -68.47
N ASP A 123 21.00 -21.71 -68.37
CA ASP A 123 20.09 -21.58 -69.51
C ASP A 123 20.66 -20.59 -70.54
N GLN A 124 21.20 -19.45 -70.09
CA GLN A 124 21.87 -18.48 -70.96
C GLN A 124 23.13 -19.06 -71.62
N ILE A 125 23.94 -19.84 -70.91
CA ILE A 125 25.12 -20.52 -71.46
C ILE A 125 24.73 -21.53 -72.55
N GLN A 126 23.62 -22.25 -72.40
CA GLN A 126 23.12 -23.15 -73.46
C GLN A 126 22.73 -22.39 -74.72
N VAL A 127 22.03 -21.25 -74.56
CA VAL A 127 21.67 -20.37 -75.68
C VAL A 127 22.91 -19.80 -76.36
N PHE A 128 23.87 -19.31 -75.59
CA PHE A 128 25.14 -18.78 -76.13
C PHE A 128 25.97 -19.86 -76.83
N SER A 129 25.98 -21.09 -76.30
CA SER A 129 26.70 -22.21 -76.92
C SER A 129 26.09 -22.58 -78.28
N LEU A 130 24.75 -22.59 -78.39
CA LEU A 130 24.03 -22.77 -79.65
C LEU A 130 24.32 -21.65 -80.66
N GLU A 131 24.37 -20.40 -80.22
CA GLU A 131 24.75 -19.27 -81.07
C GLU A 131 26.21 -19.34 -81.55
N VAL A 132 27.14 -19.68 -80.65
CA VAL A 132 28.56 -19.84 -80.98
C VAL A 132 28.75 -21.00 -81.96
N VAL A 133 28.10 -22.14 -81.74
CA VAL A 133 28.13 -23.28 -82.66
C VAL A 133 27.55 -22.90 -84.03
N ARG A 134 26.43 -22.17 -84.10
CA ARG A 134 25.89 -21.63 -85.36
C ARG A 134 26.87 -20.69 -86.07
N LYS A 135 27.57 -19.83 -85.31
CA LYS A 135 28.48 -18.82 -85.86
C LYS A 135 29.82 -19.39 -86.32
N ILE A 136 30.33 -20.43 -85.65
CA ILE A 136 31.56 -21.14 -86.02
C ILE A 136 31.31 -22.15 -87.15
N LEU A 137 30.19 -22.88 -87.15
CA LEU A 137 29.91 -23.89 -88.18
C LEU A 137 29.48 -23.28 -89.52
N GLY A 138 29.12 -21.99 -89.58
CA GLY A 138 29.02 -21.21 -90.82
C GLY A 138 28.15 -21.82 -91.92
N ARG A 139 27.28 -22.78 -91.58
CA ARG A 139 26.48 -23.50 -92.56
C ARG A 139 25.20 -23.94 -91.88
N SER A 140 24.12 -23.35 -92.35
CA SER A 140 22.79 -23.95 -92.31
C SER A 140 22.92 -25.41 -92.72
N VAL A 141 22.76 -26.31 -91.76
CA VAL A 141 22.32 -27.67 -92.07
C VAL A 141 20.98 -27.82 -91.41
N VAL A 142 20.03 -28.12 -92.29
CA VAL A 142 18.58 -28.33 -92.15
C VAL A 142 18.19 -29.01 -90.84
#